data_AF-A0A7W1QAR0-F1
#
_entry.id   AF-A0A7W1QAR0-F1
#
_cell.length_a   1.000
_cell.length_b   1.000
_cell.length_c   1.000
_cell.angle_alpha   90.00
_cell.angle_beta   90.00
_cell.angle_gamma   90.00
#
_symmetry.space_group_name_H-M   'P 1'
#
loop_
_entity.id
_entity.type
_entity.pdbx_description
1 polymer ?
#
loop_
_entity_poly.entity_id
_entity_poly.type
_entity_poly.pdbx_seq_one_letter_code
_entity_poly.pdbx_strand_id
1 'polypeptide(L)'
;MATGWSSEGRPGPCGLAVHIAPSSPQGQYLESYADLLFIKGFDAGEPIIYMSTDAGQPLTAVLERATYVPALNDAPYNGGDDFLGSARERLFGFVNGQTGENNKEAQGFAHLVLDGHASVDANAGNTELIAALRNGGDLLNTFGDFPTLKDPRHAQAYSPMWDAQLGLWTDKAVRAKLNTRQIDEVQIFNLAASRPDLLTGVDPATGQPAPYGASGVSINCAVIGFTRKAPTKNLAEPLPNSQFPPR
;
A
#
# COMPACT_ATOMS: atom_id res chain seq x y z
N MET A 1 21.26 30.52 -20.86
CA MET A 1 20.40 29.91 -21.88
C MET A 1 19.91 28.58 -21.31
N ALA A 2 18.71 28.57 -20.76
CA ALA A 2 18.07 27.33 -20.31
C ALA A 2 17.36 26.71 -21.52
N THR A 3 17.86 25.57 -21.96
CA THR A 3 17.26 24.76 -23.04
C THR A 3 15.91 24.22 -22.58
N GLY A 4 14.93 24.31 -23.47
CA GLY A 4 13.51 24.20 -23.19
C GLY A 4 13.04 22.85 -22.64
N TRP A 5 11.96 22.95 -21.88
CA TRP A 5 11.10 21.84 -21.53
C TRP A 5 10.47 21.29 -22.81
N SER A 6 10.81 20.05 -23.16
CA SER A 6 10.11 19.27 -24.18
C SER A 6 8.68 19.02 -23.71
N SER A 7 7.71 19.30 -24.58
CA SER A 7 6.27 19.12 -24.38
C SER A 7 5.79 17.66 -24.45
N GLU A 8 6.68 16.69 -24.29
CA GLU A 8 6.32 15.28 -24.10
C GLU A 8 6.38 14.99 -22.58
N GLY A 9 5.28 15.30 -21.90
CA GLY A 9 5.12 15.02 -20.48
C GLY A 9 5.16 13.52 -20.22
N ARG A 10 6.35 12.98 -19.90
CA ARG A 10 6.43 11.61 -19.40
C ARG A 10 5.62 11.55 -18.11
N PRO A 11 4.68 10.60 -18.00
CA PRO A 11 3.90 10.44 -16.78
C PRO A 11 4.84 10.20 -15.59
N GLY A 12 4.49 10.75 -14.44
CA GLY A 12 5.12 10.37 -13.18
C GLY A 12 4.78 8.92 -12.81
N PRO A 13 5.39 8.36 -11.75
CA PRO A 13 5.30 6.93 -11.41
C PRO A 13 3.87 6.35 -11.29
N CYS A 14 2.90 7.16 -10.84
CA CYS A 14 1.49 6.78 -10.69
C CYS A 14 0.55 7.34 -11.79
N GLY A 15 1.07 8.16 -12.70
CA GLY A 15 0.36 8.66 -13.87
C GLY A 15 0.59 7.73 -15.05
N LEU A 16 -0.45 7.43 -15.81
CA LEU A 16 -0.35 6.65 -17.05
C LEU A 16 -0.20 7.56 -18.28
N ALA A 17 -0.77 8.77 -18.23
CA ALA A 17 -0.69 9.80 -19.26
C ALA A 17 -1.07 11.17 -18.70
N VAL A 18 -0.49 12.25 -19.24
CA VAL A 18 -0.91 13.63 -18.96
C VAL A 18 -1.32 14.27 -20.28
N HIS A 19 -2.55 14.79 -20.33
CA HIS A 19 -3.19 15.35 -21.51
C HIS A 19 -3.34 16.86 -21.32
N ILE A 20 -2.35 17.60 -21.84
CA ILE A 20 -2.29 19.05 -21.69
C ILE A 20 -3.22 19.72 -22.70
N ALA A 21 -4.13 20.54 -22.19
CA ALA A 21 -4.98 21.37 -23.01
C ALA A 21 -4.16 22.38 -23.84
N PRO A 22 -4.66 22.78 -25.02
CA PRO A 22 -4.03 23.85 -25.77
C PRO A 22 -4.12 25.18 -25.02
N SER A 23 -3.38 26.19 -25.49
CA SER A 23 -3.41 27.53 -24.92
C SER A 23 -4.84 28.04 -24.80
N SER A 24 -5.23 28.46 -23.59
CA SER A 24 -6.56 28.99 -23.34
C SER A 24 -6.67 30.44 -23.82
N PRO A 25 -7.81 30.86 -24.40
CA PRO A 25 -8.11 32.27 -24.63
C PRO A 25 -8.11 33.06 -23.31
N GLN A 26 -7.86 34.37 -23.39
CA GLN A 26 -7.88 35.23 -22.21
C GLN A 26 -9.25 35.14 -21.48
N GLY A 27 -9.22 34.83 -20.19
CA GLY A 27 -10.42 34.69 -19.36
C GLY A 27 -11.13 33.33 -19.47
N GLN A 28 -10.52 32.34 -20.14
CA GLN A 28 -11.04 30.98 -20.22
C GLN A 28 -10.00 29.97 -19.70
N TYR A 29 -10.47 28.79 -19.31
CA TYR A 29 -9.64 27.62 -19.05
C TYR A 29 -10.09 26.49 -19.98
N LEU A 30 -9.13 25.94 -20.71
CA LEU A 30 -9.27 24.63 -21.35
C LEU A 30 -8.63 23.61 -20.41
N GLU A 31 -9.39 22.56 -20.09
CA GLU A 31 -9.02 21.62 -19.03
C GLU A 31 -7.99 20.59 -19.52
N SER A 32 -6.89 20.48 -18.78
CA SER A 32 -5.96 19.36 -18.92
C SER A 32 -6.43 18.22 -18.03
N TYR A 33 -6.14 16.98 -18.39
CA TYR A 33 -6.49 15.82 -17.57
C TYR A 33 -5.35 14.80 -17.51
N ALA A 34 -5.44 13.85 -16.58
CA ALA A 34 -4.46 12.78 -16.44
C ALA A 34 -5.16 11.43 -16.30
N ASP A 35 -4.56 10.41 -16.89
CA ASP A 35 -4.92 9.02 -16.63
C ASP A 35 -4.11 8.54 -15.42
N LEU A 36 -4.79 8.04 -14.39
CA LEU A 36 -4.17 7.61 -13.14
C LEU A 36 -4.28 6.10 -12.98
N LEU A 37 -3.23 5.49 -12.41
CA LEU A 37 -3.26 4.09 -12.04
C LEU A 37 -3.75 3.94 -10.60
N PHE A 38 -4.81 3.16 -10.41
CA PHE A 38 -5.27 2.75 -9.08
C PHE A 38 -4.91 1.30 -8.81
N ILE A 39 -4.46 1.04 -7.58
CA ILE A 39 -4.04 -0.26 -7.09
C ILE A 39 -5.13 -0.80 -6.16
N LYS A 40 -5.26 -2.13 -6.10
CA LYS A 40 -6.20 -2.79 -5.20
C LYS A 40 -5.53 -3.14 -3.87
N GLY A 41 -6.29 -3.00 -2.80
CA GLY A 41 -5.90 -3.41 -1.45
C GLY A 41 -7.11 -3.89 -0.67
N PHE A 42 -6.91 -4.04 0.64
CA PHE A 42 -7.96 -4.43 1.58
C PHE A 42 -8.00 -3.48 2.77
N ASP A 43 -9.18 -3.31 3.33
CA ASP A 43 -9.39 -2.78 4.68
C ASP A 43 -10.62 -3.46 5.29
N ALA A 44 -10.52 -3.86 6.55
CA ALA A 44 -11.57 -4.52 7.32
C ALA A 44 -12.27 -5.69 6.56
N GLY A 45 -11.48 -6.43 5.77
CA GLY A 45 -11.96 -7.53 4.92
C GLY A 45 -12.60 -7.13 3.59
N GLU A 46 -12.76 -5.84 3.32
CA GLU A 46 -13.38 -5.31 2.10
C GLU A 46 -12.33 -4.83 1.08
N PRO A 47 -12.54 -5.09 -0.22
CA PRO A 47 -11.64 -4.64 -1.28
C PRO A 47 -11.74 -3.14 -1.56
N ILE A 48 -10.62 -2.45 -1.43
CA ILE A 48 -10.45 -1.01 -1.65
C ILE A 48 -9.57 -0.73 -2.87
N ILE A 49 -9.61 0.52 -3.33
CA ILE A 49 -8.71 1.07 -4.35
C ILE A 49 -7.96 2.26 -3.78
N TYR A 50 -6.67 2.34 -4.04
CA TYR A 50 -5.79 3.41 -3.58
C TYR A 50 -4.82 3.85 -4.67
N MET A 51 -4.17 4.97 -4.45
CA MET A 51 -3.15 5.54 -5.34
C MET A 51 -1.92 5.90 -4.52
N SER A 52 -0.77 5.32 -4.85
CA SER A 52 0.52 5.65 -4.24
C SER A 52 1.20 6.76 -5.02
N THR A 53 1.43 7.91 -4.38
CA THR A 53 2.04 9.07 -5.03
C THR A 53 3.52 9.20 -4.70
N ASP A 54 3.89 8.96 -3.44
CA ASP A 54 5.24 9.15 -2.93
C ASP A 54 5.63 8.05 -1.95
N ALA A 55 6.93 7.72 -1.89
CA ALA A 55 7.49 6.82 -0.90
C ALA A 55 8.85 7.30 -0.41
N GLY A 56 9.12 7.08 0.88
CA GLY A 56 10.33 7.55 1.56
C GLY A 56 11.58 6.71 1.28
N GLN A 57 11.44 5.53 0.69
CA GLN A 57 12.54 4.58 0.45
C GLN A 57 12.62 4.17 -1.03
N PRO A 58 13.82 3.97 -1.60
CA PRO A 58 13.95 3.65 -3.03
C PRO A 58 13.24 2.37 -3.45
N LEU A 59 13.37 1.29 -2.66
CA LEU A 59 12.72 0.01 -2.96
C LEU A 59 11.20 0.15 -2.93
N THR A 60 10.67 0.80 -1.90
CA THR A 60 9.24 1.05 -1.76
C THR A 60 8.71 1.91 -2.90
N ALA A 61 9.44 2.95 -3.32
CA ALA A 61 9.06 3.78 -4.45
C ALA A 61 8.93 2.97 -5.75
N VAL A 62 9.80 1.99 -5.97
CA VAL A 62 9.70 1.08 -7.12
C VAL A 62 8.47 0.16 -6.99
N LEU A 63 8.30 -0.50 -5.84
CA LEU A 63 7.22 -1.49 -5.65
C LEU A 63 5.83 -0.86 -5.67
N GLU A 64 5.69 0.34 -5.10
CA GLU A 64 4.45 1.11 -5.08
C GLU A 64 4.23 1.94 -6.36
N ARG A 65 5.19 1.92 -7.30
CA ARG A 65 5.22 2.81 -8.48
C ARG A 65 4.96 4.27 -8.10
N ALA A 66 5.71 4.73 -7.10
CA ALA A 66 5.58 6.04 -6.48
C ALA A 66 6.83 6.90 -6.71
N THR A 67 6.69 8.21 -6.51
CA THR A 67 7.82 9.13 -6.54
C THR A 67 8.71 8.91 -5.33
N TYR A 68 10.02 8.76 -5.52
CA TYR A 68 10.95 8.64 -4.41
C TYR A 68 11.15 10.01 -3.73
N VAL A 69 10.73 10.12 -2.47
CA VAL A 69 10.79 11.35 -1.66
C VAL A 69 11.40 11.03 -0.29
N PRO A 70 12.74 11.03 -0.14
CA PRO A 70 13.39 10.61 1.12
C PRO A 70 12.95 11.41 2.35
N ALA A 71 12.63 12.70 2.18
CA ALA A 71 12.12 13.56 3.24
C ALA A 71 10.81 13.07 3.88
N LEU A 72 10.07 12.18 3.19
CA LEU A 72 8.83 11.58 3.71
C LEU A 72 9.05 10.76 4.99
N ASN A 73 10.26 10.20 5.16
CA ASN A 73 10.60 9.45 6.38
C ASN A 73 10.70 10.36 7.62
N ASP A 74 10.90 11.66 7.43
CA ASP A 74 10.96 12.65 8.51
C ASP A 74 9.57 13.14 8.95
N ALA A 75 8.49 12.67 8.30
CA ALA A 75 7.14 12.95 8.79
C ALA A 75 6.98 12.43 10.24
N PRO A 76 6.19 13.11 11.09
CA PRO A 76 6.11 12.74 12.50
C PRO A 76 5.64 11.30 12.78
N TYR A 77 6.39 10.62 13.67
CA TYR A 77 6.08 9.37 14.39
C TYR A 77 5.88 8.07 13.58
N ASN A 78 6.96 7.33 13.29
CA ASN A 78 6.84 5.89 12.96
C ASN A 78 6.41 5.10 14.22
N GLY A 79 5.57 4.09 14.05
CA GLY A 79 5.02 3.26 15.13
C GLY A 79 4.08 3.99 16.07
N GLY A 80 3.65 5.20 15.71
CA GLY A 80 2.79 6.07 16.51
C GLY A 80 1.35 6.13 16.02
N ASP A 81 0.86 5.14 15.28
CA ASP A 81 -0.55 5.12 14.89
C ASP A 81 -1.49 5.32 16.09
N ASP A 82 -2.60 6.04 15.89
CA ASP A 82 -3.54 6.46 16.95
C ASP A 82 -2.91 7.27 18.12
N PHE A 83 -1.67 7.76 17.99
CA PHE A 83 -0.95 8.52 19.04
C PHE A 83 -1.02 10.04 18.82
N LEU A 84 -0.97 10.80 19.91
CA LEU A 84 -1.01 12.27 19.86
C LEU A 84 0.17 12.81 19.02
N GLY A 85 -0.15 13.43 17.89
CA GLY A 85 0.83 14.03 16.97
C GLY A 85 1.32 13.11 15.86
N SER A 86 0.81 11.88 15.77
CA SER A 86 1.04 11.05 14.59
C SER A 86 0.30 11.61 13.39
N ALA A 87 1.01 11.72 12.28
CA ALA A 87 0.42 12.01 10.99
C ALA A 87 0.23 10.73 10.18
N ARG A 88 0.48 9.55 10.75
CA ARG A 88 0.63 8.28 10.03
C ARG A 88 -0.39 7.25 10.49
N GLU A 89 -0.97 6.56 9.52
CA GLU A 89 -1.78 5.35 9.68
C GLU A 89 -0.97 4.10 9.30
N ARG A 90 -1.48 2.89 9.55
CA ARG A 90 -0.72 1.65 9.29
C ARG A 90 -1.06 0.99 7.96
N LEU A 91 -0.02 0.63 7.20
CA LEU A 91 -0.16 -0.15 5.97
C LEU A 91 0.62 -1.45 6.11
N PHE A 92 -0.04 -2.58 5.85
CA PHE A 92 0.52 -3.91 6.03
C PHE A 92 0.86 -4.51 4.67
N GLY A 93 2.16 -4.73 4.49
CA GLY A 93 2.71 -5.47 3.36
C GLY A 93 3.33 -6.78 3.84
N PHE A 94 3.56 -7.73 2.94
CA PHE A 94 4.21 -8.99 3.27
C PHE A 94 5.42 -9.20 2.37
N VAL A 95 6.58 -9.51 2.96
CA VAL A 95 7.82 -9.77 2.22
C VAL A 95 7.70 -11.04 1.39
N ASN A 96 7.20 -12.10 2.02
CA ASN A 96 6.87 -13.36 1.37
C ASN A 96 5.36 -13.63 1.52
N GLY A 97 4.91 -14.73 0.93
CA GLY A 97 3.49 -15.07 0.88
C GLY A 97 3.28 -16.22 -0.09
N GLN A 98 2.03 -16.56 -0.33
CA GLN A 98 1.73 -17.42 -1.46
C GLN A 98 1.84 -16.63 -2.76
N THR A 99 2.13 -17.35 -3.85
CA THR A 99 2.28 -16.83 -5.21
C THR A 99 1.40 -17.63 -6.17
N GLY A 100 1.32 -17.17 -7.41
CA GLY A 100 0.57 -17.72 -8.54
C GLY A 100 -0.62 -16.86 -8.94
N GLU A 101 -0.73 -16.56 -10.24
CA GLU A 101 -1.82 -15.75 -10.85
C GLU A 101 -3.23 -16.29 -10.52
N ASN A 102 -3.38 -17.61 -10.45
CA ASN A 102 -4.65 -18.28 -10.14
C ASN A 102 -4.83 -18.61 -8.65
N ASN A 103 -3.91 -18.17 -7.79
CA ASN A 103 -3.96 -18.45 -6.37
C ASN A 103 -4.66 -17.30 -5.63
N LYS A 104 -5.85 -17.59 -5.08
CA LYS A 104 -6.63 -16.62 -4.30
C LYS A 104 -5.94 -16.16 -3.01
N GLU A 105 -4.91 -16.87 -2.55
CA GLU A 105 -4.12 -16.52 -1.37
C GLU A 105 -2.85 -15.73 -1.73
N ALA A 106 -2.60 -15.47 -3.01
CA ALA A 106 -1.40 -14.77 -3.43
C ALA A 106 -1.38 -13.32 -2.90
N GLN A 107 -0.25 -12.88 -2.34
CA GLN A 107 -0.09 -11.57 -1.70
C GLN A 107 1.39 -11.28 -1.46
N GLY A 108 1.74 -9.99 -1.41
CA GLY A 108 3.04 -9.53 -0.94
C GLY A 108 4.09 -9.39 -2.04
N PHE A 109 5.32 -9.10 -1.63
CA PHE A 109 6.40 -8.69 -2.53
C PHE A 109 6.81 -9.84 -3.45
N ALA A 110 6.86 -11.06 -2.91
CA ALA A 110 7.08 -12.26 -3.71
C ALA A 110 6.03 -12.43 -4.81
N HIS A 111 4.74 -12.19 -4.52
CA HIS A 111 3.68 -12.25 -5.53
C HIS A 111 3.85 -11.18 -6.61
N LEU A 112 4.05 -9.92 -6.20
CA LEU A 112 4.26 -8.80 -7.15
C LEU A 112 5.46 -9.06 -8.08
N VAL A 113 6.56 -9.58 -7.55
CA VAL A 113 7.80 -9.78 -8.32
C VAL A 113 7.77 -11.04 -9.18
N LEU A 114 7.20 -12.15 -8.67
CA LEU A 114 7.24 -13.44 -9.36
C LEU A 114 6.06 -13.67 -10.30
N ASP A 115 4.87 -13.16 -9.96
CA ASP A 115 3.66 -13.35 -10.76
C ASP A 115 3.13 -12.04 -11.34
N GLY A 116 3.49 -10.91 -10.73
CA GLY A 116 3.05 -9.59 -11.15
C GLY A 116 4.01 -8.94 -12.17
N HIS A 117 3.89 -7.62 -12.26
CA HIS A 117 4.57 -6.82 -13.26
C HIS A 117 5.40 -5.71 -12.59
N ALA A 118 6.23 -6.10 -11.62
CA ALA A 118 7.05 -5.16 -10.83
C ALA A 118 8.05 -4.35 -11.68
N SER A 119 8.57 -4.95 -12.74
CA SER A 119 9.57 -4.34 -13.64
C SER A 119 8.98 -3.63 -14.85
N VAL A 120 7.65 -3.60 -14.94
CA VAL A 120 6.95 -3.14 -16.13
C VAL A 120 6.47 -1.70 -15.93
N ASP A 121 6.81 -0.84 -16.89
CA ASP A 121 6.37 0.55 -16.89
C ASP A 121 4.84 0.65 -16.87
N ALA A 122 4.32 1.39 -15.89
CA ALA A 122 2.91 1.77 -15.82
C ALA A 122 2.60 2.80 -16.89
N ASN A 123 2.16 2.32 -18.05
CA ASN A 123 1.72 3.17 -19.16
C ASN A 123 0.38 2.66 -19.73
N ALA A 124 -0.43 3.58 -20.27
CA ALA A 124 -1.75 3.26 -20.81
C ALA A 124 -1.72 2.26 -21.98
N GLY A 125 -0.59 2.15 -22.69
CA GLY A 125 -0.38 1.18 -23.76
C GLY A 125 -0.13 -0.25 -23.26
N ASN A 126 0.19 -0.43 -21.98
CA ASN A 126 0.46 -1.74 -21.41
C ASN A 126 -0.83 -2.42 -20.93
N THR A 127 -1.59 -2.93 -21.88
CA THR A 127 -2.89 -3.56 -21.61
C THR A 127 -2.77 -4.86 -20.81
N GLU A 128 -1.63 -5.56 -20.90
CA GLU A 128 -1.33 -6.76 -20.10
C GLU A 128 -1.17 -6.42 -18.63
N LEU A 129 -0.33 -5.42 -18.29
CA LEU A 129 -0.21 -4.89 -16.93
C LEU A 129 -1.57 -4.48 -16.38
N ILE A 130 -2.33 -3.69 -17.15
CA ILE A 130 -3.65 -3.21 -16.73
C ILE A 130 -4.61 -4.39 -16.49
N ALA A 131 -4.57 -5.44 -17.31
CA ALA A 131 -5.37 -6.64 -17.13
C ALA A 131 -4.98 -7.43 -15.88
N ALA A 132 -3.68 -7.60 -15.62
CA ALA A 132 -3.18 -8.28 -14.43
C ALA A 132 -3.55 -7.51 -13.14
N LEU A 133 -3.38 -6.19 -13.12
CA LEU A 133 -3.76 -5.35 -11.97
C LEU A 133 -5.27 -5.41 -11.68
N ARG A 134 -6.12 -5.54 -12.71
CA ARG A 134 -7.57 -5.78 -12.53
C ARG A 134 -7.85 -7.10 -11.81
N ASN A 135 -6.98 -8.09 -11.93
CA ASN A 135 -7.13 -9.40 -11.31
C ASN A 135 -6.27 -9.56 -10.04
N GLY A 136 -5.70 -8.47 -9.53
CA GLY A 136 -4.95 -8.47 -8.28
C GLY A 136 -3.47 -8.81 -8.42
N GLY A 137 -2.87 -8.65 -9.60
CA GLY A 137 -1.44 -8.85 -9.86
C GLY A 137 -0.52 -7.77 -9.25
N ASP A 138 -0.87 -7.28 -8.06
CA ASP A 138 -0.09 -6.31 -7.28
C ASP A 138 0.12 -6.84 -5.84
N LEU A 139 0.75 -6.04 -4.98
CA LEU A 139 1.09 -6.34 -3.58
C LEU A 139 -0.11 -6.79 -2.75
N LEU A 140 -1.29 -6.23 -3.03
CA LEU A 140 -2.52 -6.40 -2.27
C LEU A 140 -2.35 -6.03 -0.79
N ASN A 141 -1.78 -4.85 -0.54
CA ASN A 141 -1.60 -4.29 0.80
C ASN A 141 -2.92 -4.24 1.59
N THR A 142 -2.83 -4.42 2.91
CA THR A 142 -3.94 -4.20 3.84
C THR A 142 -3.75 -2.86 4.54
N PHE A 143 -4.81 -2.10 4.71
CA PHE A 143 -4.82 -0.78 5.32
C PHE A 143 -5.45 -0.85 6.70
N GLY A 144 -4.98 0.00 7.62
CA GLY A 144 -5.52 0.11 8.98
C GLY A 144 -6.80 0.92 9.07
N ASP A 145 -7.04 1.84 8.12
CA ASP A 145 -8.26 2.63 8.10
C ASP A 145 -8.72 3.03 6.68
N PHE A 146 -10.03 3.22 6.55
CA PHE A 146 -10.69 3.77 5.36
C PHE A 146 -11.60 4.91 5.78
N PRO A 147 -11.53 6.08 5.11
CA PRO A 147 -12.34 7.23 5.48
C PRO A 147 -13.81 6.96 5.14
N THR A 148 -14.59 6.57 6.13
CA THR A 148 -16.04 6.35 6.00
C THR A 148 -16.81 7.38 6.82
N LEU A 149 -17.82 8.00 6.20
CA LEU A 149 -18.73 8.91 6.90
C LEU A 149 -19.72 8.19 7.82
N LYS A 150 -19.76 6.85 7.79
CA LYS A 150 -20.70 6.05 8.59
C LYS A 150 -20.21 5.83 10.02
N ASP A 151 -18.90 5.85 10.24
CA ASP A 151 -18.30 5.67 11.55
C ASP A 151 -17.61 6.99 11.98
N PRO A 152 -18.09 7.66 13.05
CA PRO A 152 -17.50 8.90 13.54
C PRO A 152 -16.02 8.79 13.91
N ARG A 153 -15.52 7.62 14.31
CA ARG A 153 -14.10 7.39 14.60
C ARG A 153 -13.30 7.43 13.29
N HIS A 154 -13.71 6.63 12.30
CA HIS A 154 -12.99 6.47 11.02
C HIS A 154 -13.09 7.72 10.13
N ALA A 155 -14.14 8.52 10.31
CA ALA A 155 -14.29 9.80 9.61
C ALA A 155 -13.18 10.82 9.93
N GLN A 156 -12.44 10.63 11.03
CA GLN A 156 -11.39 11.53 11.47
C GLN A 156 -10.01 10.86 11.65
N ALA A 157 -9.93 9.53 11.57
CA ALA A 157 -8.69 8.79 11.78
C ALA A 157 -7.84 8.68 10.50
N TYR A 158 -8.46 8.65 9.32
CA TYR A 158 -7.75 8.54 8.05
C TYR A 158 -6.57 9.52 7.87
N SER A 159 -5.41 8.95 7.54
CA SER A 159 -4.26 9.65 7.01
C SER A 159 -3.87 9.10 5.62
N PRO A 160 -3.52 9.95 4.64
CA PRO A 160 -2.90 9.49 3.41
C PRO A 160 -1.41 9.10 3.61
N MET A 161 -0.84 9.36 4.78
CA MET A 161 0.52 8.95 5.13
C MET A 161 0.47 7.63 5.89
N TRP A 162 1.23 6.65 5.42
CA TRP A 162 1.23 5.30 5.96
C TRP A 162 2.61 4.90 6.46
N ASP A 163 2.66 4.31 7.65
CA ASP A 163 3.81 3.59 8.19
C ASP A 163 3.69 2.11 7.82
N ALA A 164 4.62 1.63 6.99
CA ALA A 164 4.57 0.28 6.50
C ALA A 164 5.03 -0.71 7.59
N GLN A 165 4.18 -1.70 7.88
CA GLN A 165 4.48 -2.83 8.73
C GLN A 165 4.62 -4.08 7.88
N LEU A 166 5.86 -4.54 7.69
CA LEU A 166 6.18 -5.62 6.78
C LEU A 166 6.20 -6.96 7.52
N GLY A 167 5.23 -7.81 7.19
CA GLY A 167 5.15 -9.17 7.67
C GLY A 167 6.07 -10.13 6.93
N LEU A 168 6.65 -11.06 7.67
CA LEU A 168 7.43 -12.17 7.17
C LEU A 168 6.84 -13.48 7.70
N TRP A 169 6.25 -14.27 6.80
CA TRP A 169 5.78 -15.61 7.12
C TRP A 169 6.96 -16.51 7.45
N THR A 170 6.86 -17.22 8.57
CA THR A 170 7.91 -18.16 8.96
C THR A 170 7.90 -19.38 8.05
N ASP A 171 9.05 -20.03 7.96
CA ASP A 171 9.20 -21.36 7.36
C ASP A 171 8.15 -22.38 7.82
N LYS A 172 7.77 -22.31 9.10
CA LYS A 172 6.73 -23.17 9.67
C LYS A 172 5.38 -22.88 9.04
N ALA A 173 4.98 -21.61 8.95
CA ALA A 173 3.72 -21.22 8.32
C ALA A 173 3.69 -21.62 6.85
N VAL A 174 4.78 -21.38 6.12
CA VAL A 174 4.90 -21.73 4.70
C VAL A 174 4.77 -23.24 4.48
N ARG A 175 5.55 -24.06 5.21
CA ARG A 175 5.46 -25.54 5.08
C ARG A 175 4.07 -26.08 5.43
N ALA A 176 3.40 -25.46 6.40
CA ALA A 176 2.06 -25.85 6.82
C ALA A 176 0.95 -25.22 5.95
N LYS A 177 1.29 -24.39 4.95
CA LYS A 177 0.34 -23.61 4.12
C LYS A 177 -0.61 -22.72 4.93
N LEU A 178 -0.12 -22.19 6.05
CA LEU A 178 -0.84 -21.26 6.91
C LEU A 178 -0.60 -19.79 6.54
N ASN A 179 0.30 -19.53 5.60
CA ASN A 179 0.58 -18.22 5.02
C ASN A 179 -0.51 -17.80 4.03
N THR A 180 -1.75 -17.68 4.49
CA THR A 180 -2.90 -17.25 3.69
C THR A 180 -2.95 -15.73 3.57
N ARG A 181 -3.69 -15.22 2.57
CA ARG A 181 -3.84 -13.78 2.37
C ARG A 181 -4.45 -13.14 3.62
N GLN A 182 -3.88 -12.02 4.05
CA GLN A 182 -4.41 -11.18 5.11
C GLN A 182 -5.14 -10.00 4.50
N ILE A 183 -6.30 -9.65 5.06
CA ILE A 183 -7.21 -8.63 4.50
C ILE A 183 -7.79 -7.70 5.57
N ASP A 184 -7.32 -7.82 6.81
CA ASP A 184 -7.83 -7.14 7.99
C ASP A 184 -6.68 -6.90 8.98
N GLU A 185 -6.50 -5.66 9.42
CA GLU A 185 -5.39 -5.29 10.32
C GLU A 185 -5.44 -6.04 11.66
N VAL A 186 -6.63 -6.24 12.23
CA VAL A 186 -6.78 -6.90 13.53
C VAL A 186 -6.42 -8.37 13.45
N GLN A 187 -6.75 -9.06 12.35
CA GLN A 187 -6.30 -10.42 12.11
C GLN A 187 -4.77 -10.51 12.04
N ILE A 188 -4.12 -9.56 11.36
CA ILE A 188 -2.65 -9.50 11.24
C ILE A 188 -2.02 -9.34 12.62
N PHE A 189 -2.49 -8.37 13.41
CA PHE A 189 -1.98 -8.13 14.76
C PHE A 189 -2.20 -9.31 15.68
N ASN A 190 -3.41 -9.87 15.68
CA ASN A 190 -3.72 -11.01 16.51
C ASN A 190 -2.83 -12.21 16.16
N LEU A 191 -2.57 -12.42 14.86
CA LEU A 191 -1.68 -13.47 14.40
C LEU A 191 -0.23 -13.23 14.83
N ALA A 192 0.32 -12.03 14.61
CA ALA A 192 1.68 -11.68 15.00
C ALA A 192 1.89 -11.77 16.52
N ALA A 193 0.93 -11.27 17.31
CA ALA A 193 1.01 -11.24 18.76
C ALA A 193 0.84 -12.62 19.40
N SER A 194 -0.12 -13.42 18.93
CA SER A 194 -0.43 -14.73 19.53
C SER A 194 0.37 -15.89 18.94
N ARG A 195 0.84 -15.75 17.69
CA ARG A 195 1.54 -16.78 16.92
C ARG A 195 2.79 -16.21 16.22
N PRO A 196 3.77 -15.67 16.98
CA PRO A 196 5.05 -15.25 16.40
C PRO A 196 5.84 -16.41 15.78
N ASP A 197 5.44 -17.66 16.03
CA ASP A 197 5.95 -18.84 15.34
C ASP A 197 5.43 -18.98 13.90
N LEU A 198 4.42 -18.20 13.50
CA LEU A 198 3.81 -18.19 12.16
C LEU A 198 4.08 -16.90 11.38
N LEU A 199 3.99 -15.75 12.03
CA LEU A 199 4.17 -14.44 11.41
C LEU A 199 5.07 -13.56 12.27
N THR A 200 6.15 -13.06 11.69
CA THR A 200 7.07 -12.09 12.32
C THR A 200 7.10 -10.79 11.51
N GLY A 201 7.75 -9.76 12.04
CA GLY A 201 8.25 -8.66 11.21
C GLY A 201 9.52 -9.06 10.46
N VAL A 202 10.10 -8.10 9.75
CA VAL A 202 11.40 -8.23 9.08
C VAL A 202 12.31 -7.08 9.50
N ASP A 203 13.59 -7.38 9.74
CA ASP A 203 14.61 -6.35 9.85
C ASP A 203 15.00 -5.90 8.43
N PRO A 204 14.75 -4.63 8.04
CA PRO A 204 15.01 -4.15 6.69
C PRO A 204 16.50 -4.14 6.32
N ALA A 205 17.41 -4.11 7.31
CA ALA A 205 18.85 -4.13 7.06
C ALA A 205 19.39 -5.54 6.78
N THR A 206 18.78 -6.56 7.38
CA THR A 206 19.29 -7.95 7.32
C THR A 206 18.37 -8.92 6.58
N GLY A 207 17.11 -8.53 6.35
CA GLY A 207 16.06 -9.40 5.81
C GLY A 207 15.65 -10.53 6.75
N GLN A 208 16.15 -10.55 8.00
CA GLN A 208 15.88 -11.60 8.96
C GLN A 208 14.58 -11.34 9.75
N PRO A 209 13.97 -12.39 10.35
CA PRO A 209 12.83 -12.22 11.25
C PRO A 209 13.13 -11.23 12.38
N ALA A 210 12.19 -10.32 12.62
CA ALA A 210 12.21 -9.34 13.71
C ALA A 210 10.84 -9.30 14.41
N PRO A 211 10.72 -8.67 15.59
CA PRO A 211 9.41 -8.37 16.16
C PRO A 211 8.53 -7.63 15.15
N TYR A 212 7.24 -7.97 15.10
CA TYR A 212 6.30 -7.33 14.18
C TYR A 212 6.07 -5.87 14.59
N GLY A 213 6.07 -4.96 13.62
CA GLY A 213 5.83 -3.54 13.85
C GLY A 213 6.27 -2.65 12.69
N ALA A 214 6.46 -1.36 12.98
CA ALA A 214 6.92 -0.36 12.03
C ALA A 214 8.24 -0.75 11.37
N SER A 215 8.29 -0.67 10.04
CA SER A 215 9.50 -1.01 9.25
C SER A 215 10.37 0.21 8.98
N GLY A 216 9.96 1.41 9.44
CA GLY A 216 10.65 2.66 9.17
C GLY A 216 10.46 3.18 7.74
N VAL A 217 9.38 2.75 7.08
CA VAL A 217 9.06 3.05 5.68
C VAL A 217 7.79 3.88 5.65
N SER A 218 7.86 5.08 5.09
CA SER A 218 6.68 5.93 4.88
C SER A 218 6.21 5.89 3.44
N ILE A 219 4.90 5.79 3.25
CA ILE A 219 4.23 5.78 1.94
C ILE A 219 3.11 6.82 1.98
N ASN A 220 3.11 7.75 1.02
CA ASN A 220 1.97 8.64 0.81
C ASN A 220 1.07 7.98 -0.24
N CYS A 221 -0.04 7.40 0.20
CA CYS A 221 -1.01 6.81 -0.70
C CYS A 221 -2.44 7.14 -0.25
N ALA A 222 -3.22 7.68 -1.18
CA ALA A 222 -4.59 8.04 -0.89
C ALA A 222 -5.51 6.86 -1.17
N VAL A 223 -6.32 6.46 -0.19
CA VAL A 223 -7.41 5.54 -0.42
C VAL A 223 -8.51 6.29 -1.16
N ILE A 224 -8.88 5.80 -2.35
CA ILE A 224 -9.77 6.50 -3.29
C ILE A 224 -11.21 6.01 -3.13
N GLY A 225 -11.41 4.73 -2.81
CA GLY A 225 -12.76 4.16 -2.73
C GLY A 225 -12.77 2.67 -2.44
N PHE A 226 -13.98 2.10 -2.42
CA PHE A 226 -14.22 0.66 -2.28
C PHE A 226 -14.97 0.13 -3.50
N THR A 227 -14.80 -1.16 -3.80
CA THR A 227 -15.37 -1.74 -5.04
C THR A 227 -16.79 -2.28 -4.88
N ARG A 228 -17.24 -2.57 -3.65
CA ARG A 228 -18.57 -3.12 -3.39
C ARG A 228 -19.21 -2.56 -2.13
N LYS A 229 -18.54 -2.71 -0.99
CA LYS A 229 -19.05 -2.35 0.33
C LYS A 229 -17.98 -1.55 1.06
N ALA A 230 -18.42 -0.51 1.77
CA ALA A 230 -17.54 0.28 2.61
C ALA A 230 -16.97 -0.59 3.75
N PRO A 231 -15.66 -0.52 4.02
CA PRO A 231 -15.09 -1.01 5.28
C PRO A 231 -15.75 -0.26 6.44
N THR A 232 -16.41 -0.99 7.33
CA THR A 232 -17.08 -0.39 8.51
C THR A 232 -16.86 -1.19 9.79
N LYS A 233 -16.27 -2.38 9.70
CA LYS A 233 -15.98 -3.22 10.86
C LYS A 233 -14.95 -4.28 10.50
N ASN A 234 -13.91 -4.38 11.33
CA ASN A 234 -12.90 -5.43 11.27
C ASN A 234 -13.50 -6.85 11.37
N LEU A 235 -12.80 -7.81 10.77
CA LEU A 235 -13.20 -9.23 10.74
C LEU A 235 -12.99 -9.93 12.09
N ALA A 236 -12.22 -9.33 12.99
CA ALA A 236 -11.94 -9.85 14.32
C ALA A 236 -11.94 -8.71 15.36
N GLU A 237 -12.07 -9.10 16.63
CA GLU A 237 -11.84 -8.21 17.75
C GLU A 237 -10.35 -8.29 18.17
N PRO A 238 -9.72 -7.17 18.57
CA PRO A 238 -8.31 -7.16 18.92
C PRO A 238 -8.04 -7.93 20.22
N LEU A 239 -7.00 -8.76 20.21
CA LEU A 239 -6.46 -9.38 21.41
C LEU A 239 -5.85 -8.31 22.34
N PRO A 240 -5.76 -8.57 23.66
CA PRO A 240 -5.15 -7.63 24.59
C PRO A 240 -3.74 -7.23 24.15
N ASN A 241 -3.53 -5.92 23.99
CA ASN A 241 -2.28 -5.30 23.57
C ASN A 241 -1.74 -5.69 22.18
N SER A 242 -2.50 -6.39 21.32
CA SER A 242 -1.98 -6.85 20.02
C SER A 242 -1.69 -5.71 19.04
N GLN A 243 -2.35 -4.57 19.20
CA GLN A 243 -2.22 -3.40 18.34
C GLN A 243 -1.02 -2.51 18.69
N PHE A 244 -0.37 -2.75 19.83
CA PHE A 244 0.76 -1.95 20.28
C PHE A 244 2.07 -2.68 20.02
N PRO A 245 3.16 -1.96 19.70
CA PRO A 245 4.48 -2.57 19.61
C PRO A 245 4.81 -3.34 20.91
N PRO A 246 5.57 -4.45 20.83
CA PRO A 246 6.15 -5.05 22.04
C PRO A 246 6.95 -3.97 22.78
N ARG A 247 6.61 -3.72 24.05
CA ARG A 247 7.36 -2.81 24.91
C ARG A 247 8.72 -3.38 25.30
#